data_AF-Q12C88-F1
#
_entry.id   AF-Q12C88-F1
#
_cell.length_a   1.000
_cell.length_b   1.000
_cell.length_c   1.000
_cell.angle_alpha   90.00
_cell.angle_beta   90.00
_cell.angle_gamma   90.00
#
_symmetry.space_group_name_H-M   'P 1'
#
loop_
_entity.id
_entity.type
_entity.pdbx_description
1 polymer ?
#
loop_
_entity_poly.entity_id
_entity_poly.type
_entity_poly.pdbx_seq_one_letter_code
_entity_poly.pdbx_strand_id
1 'polypeptide(L)'
;MPKRKTAESVLSAFRNVHGQRYGYELVSYAGMWSKVKVVCSRHGVFEVTPEHHFRGVGCSKCYFDRQKLTKADFIARAEVHFGNRFGYGSIDELPAAGEKVRIKCKVHDLYFLQEPRNHSRGHVGCPKCKSLKLSGSRRSHGQLTSEKDLTNQFILDAQQVHGNAYDYSEFKYLTARTKGKILCPVHGEFFQAPSNHLRGTKCPACAKKTKASGSFKQRCRELGIDYWRALKRREAGMSDEKIFAEGYVRGDRETPTALTVYGVSYPNIELACRVLLPTANPTTIGRWIRSGMAPEEAFERIPNPGYAAGLIYLVTHVASGKRYVGLTIQTLERRWTYHLQQARAGHVRGADSLHAAIREHGSNAFTMVQIDSGTTKVDLEQKERHWINAYGTLVPAGYNISAGGVSGGSNRKPVTIDGQQFPSVEAAVIQISKSRGISLHAAKARLRFGRIDVKTPAKKGESLVKTPAYKAWSRIVHGVLNQKAKDYIPGVGLFEPWRDFQTFFKDVGQPPEPGMAFTRLDKSKGFFPENCVWLTKSESSRLNAVLAGGTVKKEIG
;
A
#
# COMPACT_ATOMS: atom_id res chain seq x y z
N MET A 1 21.81 53.60 31.92
CA MET A 1 21.42 53.82 30.50
C MET A 1 22.66 54.21 29.71
N PRO A 2 22.95 53.63 28.53
CA PRO A 2 24.12 54.04 27.75
C PRO A 2 23.98 55.51 27.33
N LYS A 3 25.03 56.31 27.60
CA LYS A 3 25.08 57.75 27.26
C LYS A 3 24.83 57.92 25.75
N ARG A 4 23.87 58.78 25.37
CA ARG A 4 23.65 59.12 23.96
C ARG A 4 24.94 59.76 23.41
N LYS A 5 25.52 59.17 22.36
CA LYS A 5 26.71 59.72 21.70
C LYS A 5 26.39 61.10 21.13
N THR A 6 27.30 62.06 21.30
CA THR A 6 27.18 63.41 20.72
C THR A 6 27.45 63.36 19.21
N ALA A 7 26.97 64.35 18.46
CA ALA A 7 27.18 64.44 17.01
C ALA A 7 28.68 64.43 16.64
N GLU A 8 29.52 65.14 17.40
CA GLU A 8 30.97 65.19 17.22
C GLU A 8 31.65 63.82 17.44
N SER A 9 31.21 63.07 18.46
CA SER A 9 31.69 61.71 18.73
C SER A 9 31.32 60.72 17.61
N VAL A 10 30.17 60.92 16.97
CA VAL A 10 29.73 60.11 15.82
C VAL A 10 30.58 60.41 14.58
N LEU A 11 30.86 61.68 14.31
CA LEU A 11 31.68 62.11 13.18
C LEU A 11 33.14 61.65 13.28
N SER A 12 33.74 61.71 14.48
CA SER A 12 35.10 61.19 14.70
C SER A 12 35.17 59.67 14.47
N ALA A 13 34.17 58.94 14.97
CA ALA A 13 34.08 57.50 14.74
C ALA A 13 33.86 57.13 13.26
N PHE A 14 33.12 57.92 12.47
CA PHE A 14 33.02 57.71 11.03
C PHE A 14 34.35 57.89 10.29
N ARG A 15 35.11 58.94 10.64
CA ARG A 15 36.45 59.19 10.08
C ARG A 15 37.43 58.08 10.45
N ASN A 16 37.34 57.50 11.65
CA ASN A 16 38.18 56.37 12.04
C ASN A 16 37.91 55.10 11.21
N VAL A 17 36.65 54.85 10.82
CA VAL A 17 36.29 53.65 10.05
C VAL A 17 36.58 53.81 8.56
N HIS A 18 36.34 54.99 7.99
CA HIS A 18 36.41 55.20 6.53
C HIS A 18 37.56 56.11 6.07
N GLY A 19 38.36 56.65 6.98
CA GLY A 19 39.42 57.61 6.68
C GLY A 19 38.86 58.88 6.02
N GLN A 20 39.56 59.38 5.00
CA GLN A 20 39.18 60.57 4.21
C GLN A 20 38.24 60.26 3.03
N ARG A 21 37.62 59.07 2.98
CA ARG A 21 36.82 58.62 1.81
C ARG A 21 35.46 59.30 1.66
N TYR A 22 34.96 59.93 2.73
CA TYR A 22 33.65 60.58 2.75
C TYR A 22 33.73 61.94 3.46
N GLY A 23 33.00 62.92 2.93
CA GLY A 23 32.71 64.19 3.58
C GLY A 23 31.46 64.08 4.45
N TYR A 24 31.49 64.73 5.61
CA TYR A 24 30.41 64.68 6.61
C TYR A 24 29.77 66.06 6.88
N GLU A 25 30.00 67.02 5.98
CA GLU A 25 29.47 68.40 6.04
C GLU A 25 27.93 68.45 6.19
N LEU A 26 27.23 67.43 5.67
CA LEU A 26 25.76 67.37 5.61
C LEU A 26 25.14 66.45 6.68
N VAL A 27 25.94 65.96 7.64
CA VAL A 27 25.47 65.01 8.66
C VAL A 27 24.72 65.76 9.77
N SER A 28 23.42 65.54 9.86
CA SER A 28 22.60 65.93 11.03
C SER A 28 22.22 64.69 11.83
N TYR A 29 22.78 64.55 13.04
CA TYR A 29 22.62 63.36 13.87
C TYR A 29 21.41 63.47 14.81
N ALA A 30 20.37 62.67 14.54
CA ALA A 30 19.18 62.55 15.39
C ALA A 30 19.14 61.26 16.23
N GLY A 31 19.97 60.26 15.90
CA GLY A 31 20.00 58.96 16.58
C GLY A 31 20.64 57.84 15.75
N MET A 32 20.94 56.71 16.38
CA MET A 32 21.70 55.58 15.79
C MET A 32 21.01 54.93 14.57
N TRP A 33 19.68 55.01 14.53
CA TRP A 33 18.83 54.40 13.50
C TRP A 33 18.24 55.41 12.51
N SER A 34 18.48 56.71 12.74
CA SER A 34 18.05 57.77 11.83
C SER A 34 19.09 57.93 10.73
N LYS A 35 18.65 57.98 9.48
CA LYS A 35 19.56 58.14 8.34
C LYS A 35 20.26 59.49 8.39
N VAL A 36 21.55 59.48 8.05
CA VAL A 36 22.37 60.68 7.89
C VAL A 36 22.84 60.80 6.44
N LYS A 37 23.00 62.03 5.96
CA LYS A 37 23.50 62.33 4.61
C LYS A 37 25.02 62.42 4.65
N VAL A 38 25.67 61.51 3.94
CA VAL A 38 27.13 61.41 3.83
C VAL A 38 27.54 61.69 2.38
N VAL A 39 28.63 62.43 2.18
CA VAL A 39 29.10 62.81 0.85
C VAL A 39 30.23 61.88 0.41
N CYS A 40 30.05 61.14 -0.68
CA CYS A 40 31.13 60.41 -1.33
C CYS A 40 31.86 61.29 -2.34
N SER A 41 33.18 61.37 -2.24
CA SER A 41 34.02 62.19 -3.14
C SER A 41 33.90 61.79 -4.62
N ARG A 42 33.42 60.57 -4.92
CA ARG A 42 33.25 60.07 -6.30
C ARG A 42 31.81 60.04 -6.79
N HIS A 43 30.83 59.88 -5.89
CA HIS A 43 29.44 59.57 -6.27
C HIS A 43 28.40 60.51 -5.68
N GLY A 44 28.84 61.54 -4.95
CA GLY A 44 27.97 62.53 -4.33
C GLY A 44 27.29 62.04 -3.06
N VAL A 45 26.20 62.70 -2.69
CA VAL A 45 25.48 62.48 -1.42
C VAL A 45 24.72 61.16 -1.44
N PHE A 46 24.81 60.39 -0.35
CA PHE A 46 24.00 59.20 -0.11
C PHE A 46 23.55 59.13 1.35
N GLU A 47 22.51 58.36 1.61
CA GLU A 47 21.95 58.19 2.96
C GLU A 47 22.34 56.85 3.57
N VAL A 48 22.77 56.86 4.82
CA VAL A 48 23.13 55.65 5.57
C VAL A 48 22.78 55.83 7.04
N THR A 49 22.49 54.75 7.76
CA THR A 49 22.34 54.82 9.22
C THR A 49 23.72 54.85 9.89
N PRO A 50 23.91 55.63 10.99
CA PRO A 50 25.16 55.64 11.73
C PRO A 50 25.65 54.25 12.14
N GLU A 51 24.74 53.39 12.56
CA GLU A 51 25.01 51.99 12.91
C GLU A 51 25.72 51.21 11.78
N HIS A 52 25.13 51.20 10.58
CA HIS A 52 25.70 50.49 9.44
C HIS A 52 27.00 51.14 8.97
N HIS A 53 27.09 52.47 9.04
CA HIS A 53 28.29 53.18 8.64
C HIS A 53 29.47 52.85 9.56
N PHE A 54 29.25 52.69 10.87
CA PHE A 54 30.29 52.22 11.81
C PHE A 54 30.77 50.79 11.51
N ARG A 55 29.91 49.94 10.96
CA ARG A 55 30.28 48.57 10.51
C ARG A 55 31.09 48.56 9.20
N GLY A 56 31.47 49.72 8.66
CA GLY A 56 32.23 49.83 7.42
C GLY A 56 31.39 49.83 6.15
N VAL A 57 30.06 49.95 6.25
CA VAL A 57 29.19 50.08 5.07
C VAL A 57 29.32 51.50 4.51
N GLY A 58 29.79 51.61 3.27
CA GLY A 58 30.01 52.88 2.58
C GLY A 58 29.06 53.10 1.38
N CYS A 59 29.50 53.95 0.45
CA CYS A 59 28.75 54.22 -0.78
C CYS A 59 28.55 52.95 -1.62
N SER A 60 27.30 52.64 -1.94
CA SER A 60 26.92 51.49 -2.76
C SER A 60 27.48 51.57 -4.18
N LYS A 61 27.53 52.77 -4.77
CA LYS A 61 28.11 52.98 -6.11
C LYS A 61 29.62 52.67 -6.12
N CYS A 62 30.38 53.10 -5.11
CA CYS A 62 31.78 52.67 -4.92
C CYS A 62 31.93 51.16 -4.76
N TYR A 63 30.99 50.52 -4.05
CA TYR A 63 30.98 49.07 -3.86
C TYR A 63 30.77 48.32 -5.19
N PHE A 64 29.91 48.82 -6.08
CA PHE A 64 29.66 48.20 -7.38
C PHE A 64 30.74 48.53 -8.41
N ASP A 65 31.31 49.74 -8.39
CA ASP A 65 32.39 50.13 -9.32
C ASP A 65 33.64 49.27 -9.13
N ARG A 66 34.01 48.92 -7.89
CA ARG A 66 35.11 47.97 -7.62
C ARG A 66 34.82 46.52 -8.04
N GLN A 67 33.55 46.21 -8.32
CA GLN A 67 33.12 44.88 -8.78
C GLN A 67 32.90 44.83 -10.30
N LYS A 68 33.05 45.95 -11.02
CA LYS A 68 32.97 45.96 -12.48
C LYS A 68 34.11 45.12 -13.06
N LEU A 69 33.72 44.12 -13.83
CA LEU A 69 34.65 43.24 -14.52
C LEU A 69 35.40 44.08 -15.58
N THR A 70 36.73 44.04 -15.59
CA THR A 70 37.51 44.67 -16.68
C THR A 70 37.59 43.72 -17.88
N LYS A 71 37.91 44.26 -19.07
CA LYS A 71 38.18 43.42 -20.26
C LYS A 71 39.29 42.41 -20.00
N ALA A 72 40.36 42.80 -19.30
CA ALA A 72 41.46 41.92 -18.94
C ALA A 72 41.00 40.77 -18.03
N ASP A 73 40.21 41.07 -16.99
CA ASP A 73 39.65 40.04 -16.10
C ASP A 73 38.71 39.09 -16.83
N PHE A 74 37.90 39.62 -17.75
CA PHE A 74 37.01 38.83 -18.59
C PHE A 74 37.79 37.85 -19.47
N ILE A 75 38.83 38.33 -20.15
CA ILE A 75 39.68 37.51 -21.02
C ILE A 75 40.37 36.41 -20.21
N ALA A 76 41.02 36.77 -19.09
CA ALA A 76 41.71 35.81 -18.23
C ALA A 76 40.77 34.69 -17.75
N ARG A 77 39.55 35.04 -17.30
CA ARG A 77 38.55 34.04 -16.87
C ARG A 77 38.06 33.18 -18.03
N ALA A 78 37.84 33.78 -19.20
CA ALA A 78 37.40 33.04 -20.37
C ALA A 78 38.50 32.07 -20.88
N GLU A 79 39.78 32.45 -20.79
CA GLU A 79 40.91 31.60 -21.13
C GLU A 79 41.09 30.41 -20.18
N VAL A 80 40.74 30.54 -18.89
CA VAL A 80 40.70 29.39 -17.96
C VAL A 80 39.73 28.30 -18.44
N HIS A 81 38.58 28.71 -18.99
CA HIS A 81 37.56 27.76 -19.44
C HIS A 81 37.73 27.29 -20.88
N PHE A 82 38.25 28.17 -21.75
CA PHE A 82 38.27 27.93 -23.18
C PHE A 82 39.65 28.01 -23.83
N GLY A 83 40.71 28.27 -23.09
CA GLY A 83 42.05 28.52 -23.62
C GLY A 83 42.04 29.63 -24.68
N ASN A 84 42.94 29.52 -25.65
CA ASN A 84 43.14 30.52 -26.71
C ASN A 84 42.13 30.43 -27.88
N ARG A 85 40.93 29.87 -27.68
CA ARG A 85 40.00 29.50 -28.76
C ARG A 85 39.09 30.62 -29.26
N PHE A 86 38.94 31.66 -28.44
CA PHE A 86 38.11 32.80 -28.78
C PHE A 86 38.96 34.05 -28.90
N GLY A 87 38.65 34.87 -29.89
CA GLY A 87 39.22 36.19 -30.09
C GLY A 87 38.27 37.25 -29.55
N TYR A 88 38.83 38.15 -28.75
CA TYR A 88 38.11 39.25 -28.10
C TYR A 88 38.53 40.62 -28.65
N GLY A 89 39.22 40.65 -29.79
CA GLY A 89 39.76 41.88 -30.39
C GLY A 89 38.69 42.89 -30.82
N SER A 90 37.44 42.46 -31.00
CA SER A 90 36.31 43.34 -31.33
C SER A 90 35.64 43.99 -30.12
N ILE A 91 36.21 43.83 -28.93
CA ILE A 91 35.67 44.37 -27.67
C ILE A 91 36.63 45.45 -27.21
N ASP A 92 36.24 46.72 -27.20
CA ASP A 92 37.08 47.79 -26.67
C ASP A 92 36.89 47.91 -25.15
N GLU A 93 35.64 48.09 -24.70
CA GLU A 93 35.23 48.06 -23.30
C GLU A 93 34.11 47.04 -23.07
N LEU A 94 33.98 46.55 -21.83
CA LEU A 94 32.87 45.64 -21.49
C LEU A 94 31.56 46.43 -21.33
N PRO A 95 30.48 45.99 -21.98
CA PRO A 95 29.20 46.66 -21.88
C PRO A 95 28.52 46.42 -20.53
N ALA A 96 27.40 47.10 -20.29
CA ALA A 96 26.63 46.96 -19.05
C ALA A 96 26.11 45.52 -18.86
N ALA A 97 25.77 45.17 -17.62
CA ALA A 97 25.28 43.82 -17.30
C ALA A 97 24.03 43.48 -18.13
N GLY A 98 24.05 42.30 -18.77
CA GLY A 98 22.98 41.83 -19.67
C GLY A 98 23.20 42.12 -21.16
N GLU A 99 24.12 43.02 -21.52
CA GLU A 99 24.46 43.31 -22.90
C GLU A 99 25.46 42.29 -23.48
N LYS A 100 25.41 42.10 -24.81
CA LYS A 100 26.18 41.08 -25.52
C LYS A 100 27.38 41.70 -26.24
N VAL A 101 28.52 41.00 -26.20
CA VAL A 101 29.73 41.34 -26.95
C VAL A 101 29.90 40.41 -28.16
N ARG A 102 30.59 40.91 -29.18
CA ARG A 102 30.94 40.16 -30.38
C ARG A 102 32.23 39.37 -30.14
N ILE A 103 32.12 38.04 -30.13
CA ILE A 103 33.23 37.12 -29.88
C ILE A 103 33.53 36.33 -31.16
N LYS A 104 34.82 36.22 -31.52
CA LYS A 104 35.27 35.41 -32.67
C LYS A 104 35.66 34.01 -32.20
N CYS A 105 35.07 32.97 -32.76
CA CYS A 105 35.58 31.60 -32.60
C CYS A 105 36.71 31.35 -33.60
N LYS A 106 37.94 31.12 -33.12
CA LYS A 106 39.09 30.86 -34.01
C LYS A 106 39.00 29.51 -34.74
N VAL A 107 38.26 28.56 -34.18
CA VAL A 107 38.11 27.20 -34.73
C VAL A 107 37.15 27.14 -35.92
N HIS A 108 36.06 27.92 -35.88
CA HIS A 108 35.01 27.91 -36.91
C HIS A 108 34.99 29.19 -37.76
N ASP A 109 35.98 30.07 -37.54
CA ASP A 109 36.05 31.42 -38.08
C ASP A 109 34.71 32.17 -38.05
N LEU A 110 33.98 32.03 -36.94
CA LEU A 110 32.61 32.54 -36.79
C LEU A 110 32.53 33.58 -35.69
N TYR A 111 31.88 34.70 -36.00
CA TYR A 111 31.48 35.69 -35.00
C TYR A 111 30.10 35.37 -34.43
N PHE A 112 29.94 35.51 -33.12
CA PHE A 112 28.65 35.37 -32.44
C PHE A 112 28.54 36.36 -31.28
N LEU A 113 27.29 36.65 -30.88
CA LEU A 113 26.99 37.59 -29.80
C LEU A 113 26.69 36.85 -28.50
N GLN A 114 27.35 37.24 -27.41
CA GLN A 114 27.15 36.64 -26.10
C GLN A 114 27.45 37.61 -24.95
N GLU A 115 26.75 37.47 -23.83
CA GLU A 115 27.05 38.24 -22.61
C GLU A 115 28.43 37.86 -22.02
N PRO A 116 29.32 38.84 -21.72
CA PRO A 116 30.65 38.58 -21.16
C PRO A 116 30.63 37.74 -19.88
N ARG A 117 29.64 37.98 -19.01
CA ARG A 117 29.49 37.26 -17.73
C ARG A 117 29.22 35.77 -17.94
N ASN A 118 28.41 35.40 -18.92
CA ASN A 118 28.09 34.01 -19.19
C ASN A 118 29.29 33.30 -19.83
N HIS A 119 29.92 33.98 -20.80
CA HIS A 119 31.10 33.43 -21.48
C HIS A 119 32.26 33.20 -20.50
N SER A 120 32.64 34.19 -19.68
CA SER A 120 33.72 34.06 -18.69
C SER A 120 33.46 33.03 -17.58
N ARG A 121 32.23 32.55 -17.40
CA ARG A 121 31.89 31.45 -16.47
C ARG A 121 31.94 30.07 -17.14
N GLY A 122 32.35 30.01 -18.40
CA GLY A 122 32.38 28.79 -19.20
C GLY A 122 31.02 28.37 -19.75
N HIS A 123 29.99 29.23 -19.69
CA HIS A 123 28.66 28.93 -20.21
C HIS A 123 28.51 29.43 -21.64
N VAL A 124 28.09 28.54 -22.55
CA VAL A 124 27.74 28.83 -23.95
C VAL A 124 28.91 29.45 -24.74
N GLY A 125 29.05 29.09 -26.01
CA GLY A 125 30.11 29.59 -26.87
C GLY A 125 29.69 29.45 -28.33
N CYS A 126 30.64 29.24 -29.23
CA CYS A 126 30.34 29.14 -30.66
C CYS A 126 29.20 28.14 -30.93
N PRO A 127 28.14 28.54 -31.66
CA PRO A 127 26.99 27.69 -31.93
C PRO A 127 27.34 26.46 -32.79
N LYS A 128 28.43 26.54 -33.58
CA LYS A 128 28.93 25.43 -34.41
C LYS A 128 29.84 24.46 -33.65
N CYS A 129 30.40 24.84 -32.49
CA CYS A 129 31.18 23.94 -31.65
C CYS A 129 30.26 22.90 -30.99
N LYS A 130 30.01 21.76 -31.66
CA LYS A 130 29.21 20.64 -31.14
C LYS A 130 29.69 20.16 -29.75
N SER A 131 31.00 20.25 -29.51
CA SER A 131 31.66 19.88 -28.26
C SER A 131 31.30 20.72 -27.02
N LEU A 132 30.65 21.88 -27.17
CA LEU A 132 30.14 22.66 -26.04
C LEU A 132 28.81 22.11 -25.48
N LYS A 133 28.17 21.17 -26.19
CA LYS A 133 26.89 20.54 -25.80
C LYS A 133 27.07 19.13 -25.22
N LEU A 134 28.30 18.72 -24.92
CA LEU A 134 28.61 17.37 -24.43
C LEU A 134 28.24 17.17 -22.96
N SER A 135 27.98 15.93 -22.58
CA SER A 135 28.16 15.47 -21.20
C SER A 135 29.49 14.74 -21.15
N GLY A 136 30.49 15.37 -20.56
CA GLY A 136 31.85 14.82 -20.44
C GLY A 136 32.70 15.72 -19.55
N SER A 137 33.95 15.32 -19.33
CA SER A 137 34.91 16.12 -18.55
C SER A 137 35.06 17.52 -19.16
N ARG A 138 35.08 18.56 -18.30
CA ARG A 138 35.17 19.97 -18.72
C ARG A 138 36.35 20.25 -19.66
N ARG A 139 37.39 19.40 -19.61
CA ARG A 139 38.60 19.48 -20.44
C ARG A 139 38.35 19.23 -21.94
N SER A 140 37.34 18.43 -22.28
CA SER A 140 37.01 18.03 -23.67
C SER A 140 36.10 19.01 -24.42
N HIS A 141 35.46 19.94 -23.70
CA HIS A 141 34.55 20.92 -24.29
C HIS A 141 35.29 21.83 -25.26
N GLY A 142 34.96 21.77 -26.56
CA GLY A 142 35.52 22.65 -27.59
C GLY A 142 36.79 22.12 -28.28
N GLN A 143 37.34 20.97 -27.88
CA GLN A 143 38.51 20.36 -28.54
C GLN A 143 38.13 19.48 -29.73
N LEU A 144 36.99 18.79 -29.61
CA LEU A 144 36.52 17.84 -30.62
C LEU A 144 35.67 18.57 -31.65
N THR A 145 36.13 18.62 -32.89
CA THR A 145 35.51 19.42 -33.96
C THR A 145 34.63 18.57 -34.88
N SER A 146 34.93 17.28 -35.05
CA SER A 146 34.14 16.36 -35.88
C SER A 146 33.21 15.46 -35.06
N GLU A 147 32.15 14.98 -35.70
CA GLU A 147 31.21 14.01 -35.10
C GLU A 147 31.86 12.65 -34.83
N LYS A 148 32.89 12.31 -35.61
CA LYS A 148 33.69 11.10 -35.44
C LYS A 148 34.51 11.16 -34.16
N ASP A 149 35.15 12.31 -33.90
CA ASP A 149 35.97 12.49 -32.69
C ASP A 149 35.11 12.46 -31.42
N LEU A 150 33.90 13.01 -31.48
CA LEU A 150 32.92 12.93 -30.39
C LEU A 150 32.49 11.49 -30.08
N THR A 151 32.24 10.71 -31.12
CA THR A 151 31.85 9.31 -31.00
C THR A 151 33.01 8.48 -30.43
N ASN A 152 34.22 8.68 -30.94
CA ASN A 152 35.43 7.99 -30.45
C ASN A 152 35.70 8.33 -28.97
N GLN A 153 35.58 9.60 -28.58
CA GLN A 153 35.77 9.98 -27.18
C GLN A 153 34.74 9.31 -26.26
N PHE A 154 33.47 9.26 -26.67
CA PHE A 154 32.45 8.55 -25.90
C PHE A 154 32.78 7.06 -25.75
N ILE A 155 33.26 6.41 -26.81
CA ILE A 155 33.64 5.00 -26.76
C ILE A 155 34.79 4.77 -25.78
N LEU A 156 35.82 5.63 -25.79
CA LEU A 156 36.92 5.56 -24.82
C LEU A 156 36.42 5.74 -23.38
N ASP A 157 35.58 6.75 -23.13
CA ASP A 157 35.01 6.99 -21.79
C ASP A 157 34.12 5.81 -21.34
N ALA A 158 33.36 5.21 -22.27
CA ALA A 158 32.49 4.09 -21.97
C ALA A 158 33.28 2.80 -21.68
N GLN A 159 34.40 2.58 -22.39
CA GLN A 159 35.34 1.50 -22.11
C GLN A 159 36.01 1.65 -20.73
N GLN A 160 36.27 2.87 -20.26
CA GLN A 160 36.77 3.06 -18.89
C GLN A 160 35.74 2.66 -17.82
N VAL A 161 34.45 2.85 -18.08
CA VAL A 161 33.37 2.56 -17.11
C VAL A 161 32.95 1.09 -17.15
N HIS A 162 32.88 0.50 -18.35
CA HIS A 162 32.29 -0.84 -18.57
C HIS A 162 33.28 -1.86 -19.12
N GLY A 163 34.53 -1.49 -19.40
CA GLY A 163 35.49 -2.34 -20.12
C GLY A 163 34.97 -2.69 -21.51
N ASN A 164 35.14 -3.95 -21.91
CA ASN A 164 34.68 -4.49 -23.20
C ASN A 164 33.26 -5.09 -23.12
N ALA A 165 32.41 -4.62 -22.20
CA ALA A 165 31.09 -5.21 -21.96
C ALA A 165 30.03 -4.87 -23.02
N TYR A 166 30.29 -3.90 -23.89
CA TYR A 166 29.35 -3.44 -24.92
C TYR A 166 30.07 -3.16 -26.23
N ASP A 167 29.33 -3.33 -27.33
CA ASP A 167 29.76 -2.92 -28.67
C ASP A 167 29.05 -1.61 -29.06
N TYR A 168 29.83 -0.71 -29.64
CA TYR A 168 29.46 0.65 -30.06
C TYR A 168 29.66 0.87 -31.57
N SER A 169 29.87 -0.18 -32.35
CA SER A 169 30.08 -0.15 -33.81
C SER A 169 29.04 0.68 -34.56
N GLU A 170 27.77 0.65 -34.13
CA GLU A 170 26.67 1.43 -34.71
C GLU A 170 26.33 2.73 -33.94
N PHE A 171 27.08 3.07 -32.90
CA PHE A 171 26.77 4.22 -32.05
C PHE A 171 27.19 5.53 -32.74
N LYS A 172 26.27 6.51 -32.76
CA LYS A 172 26.54 7.87 -33.24
C LYS A 172 26.27 8.88 -32.14
N TYR A 173 27.29 9.63 -31.74
CA TYR A 173 27.13 10.62 -30.69
C TYR A 173 26.47 11.89 -31.21
N LEU A 174 25.26 12.18 -30.72
CA LEU A 174 24.54 13.42 -31.03
C LEU A 174 24.61 14.42 -29.87
N THR A 175 24.08 14.06 -28.70
CA THR A 175 24.12 14.89 -27.49
C THR A 175 24.20 13.99 -26.25
N ALA A 176 24.53 14.61 -25.11
CA ALA A 176 24.51 13.99 -23.79
C ALA A 176 23.24 13.19 -23.43
N ARG A 177 22.10 13.67 -23.90
CA ARG A 177 20.75 13.22 -23.48
C ARG A 177 20.03 12.44 -24.58
N THR A 178 20.45 12.61 -25.84
CA THR A 178 19.88 11.85 -26.96
C THR A 178 20.30 10.40 -26.83
N LYS A 179 19.34 9.48 -26.85
CA LYS A 179 19.64 8.05 -26.76
C LYS A 179 20.30 7.57 -28.05
N GLY A 180 21.38 6.82 -27.92
CA GLY A 180 22.03 6.12 -29.03
C GLY A 180 21.87 4.60 -28.91
N LYS A 181 22.07 3.90 -30.02
CA LYS A 181 22.03 2.43 -30.12
C LYS A 181 23.34 1.85 -29.59
N ILE A 182 23.26 1.00 -28.56
CA ILE A 182 24.39 0.28 -27.95
C ILE A 182 24.07 -1.21 -28.01
N LEU A 183 25.08 -2.03 -28.29
CA LEU A 183 24.93 -3.48 -28.39
C LEU A 183 25.45 -4.16 -27.12
N CYS A 184 24.60 -4.94 -26.45
CA CYS A 184 25.00 -5.82 -25.37
C CYS A 184 25.24 -7.23 -25.93
N PRO A 185 26.43 -7.82 -25.81
CA PRO A 185 26.73 -9.15 -26.36
C PRO A 185 25.77 -10.26 -25.88
N VAL A 186 25.18 -10.10 -24.70
CA VAL A 186 24.28 -11.09 -24.09
C VAL A 186 22.80 -10.82 -24.38
N HIS A 187 22.39 -9.55 -24.52
CA HIS A 187 20.97 -9.16 -24.55
C HIS A 187 20.57 -8.38 -25.81
N GLY A 188 21.48 -8.23 -26.77
CA GLY A 188 21.25 -7.54 -28.03
C GLY A 188 21.25 -6.02 -27.92
N GLU A 189 20.65 -5.37 -28.91
CA GLU A 189 20.59 -3.92 -29.03
C GLU A 189 19.70 -3.26 -27.98
N PHE A 190 20.12 -2.10 -27.50
CA PHE A 190 19.31 -1.26 -26.62
C PHE A 190 19.64 0.22 -26.80
N PHE A 191 18.72 1.10 -26.40
CA PHE A 191 18.88 2.54 -26.53
C PHE A 191 19.09 3.20 -25.17
N GLN A 192 20.20 3.92 -25.03
CA GLN A 192 20.52 4.64 -23.80
C GLN A 192 21.20 5.98 -24.08
N ALA A 193 20.95 6.97 -23.21
CA ALA A 193 21.61 8.26 -23.30
C ALA A 193 23.08 8.15 -22.84
N PRO A 194 24.05 8.75 -23.56
CA PRO A 194 25.47 8.67 -23.21
C PRO A 194 25.75 9.07 -21.75
N SER A 195 25.13 10.15 -21.27
CA SER A 195 25.27 10.61 -19.88
C SER A 195 24.84 9.57 -18.83
N ASN A 196 23.77 8.81 -19.10
CA ASN A 196 23.32 7.75 -18.21
C ASN A 196 24.23 6.52 -18.30
N HIS A 197 24.73 6.22 -19.50
CA HIS A 197 25.62 5.09 -19.74
C HIS A 197 26.96 5.27 -19.01
N LEU A 198 27.58 6.45 -19.15
CA LEU A 198 28.84 6.80 -18.49
C LEU A 198 28.74 6.87 -16.96
N ARG A 199 27.52 6.98 -16.39
CA ARG A 199 27.30 6.85 -14.93
C ARG A 199 27.35 5.39 -14.45
N GLY A 200 27.66 4.43 -15.31
CA GLY A 200 27.69 3.01 -14.97
C GLY A 200 26.35 2.28 -15.11
N THR A 201 25.36 2.88 -15.78
CA THR A 201 24.07 2.20 -15.99
C THR A 201 24.24 1.09 -17.03
N LYS A 202 24.01 -0.16 -16.61
CA LYS A 202 24.04 -1.33 -17.52
C LYS A 202 22.84 -1.35 -18.48
N CYS A 203 22.84 -2.26 -19.45
CA CYS A 203 21.64 -2.49 -20.27
C CYS A 203 20.43 -2.90 -19.40
N PRO A 204 19.18 -2.68 -19.86
CA PRO A 204 17.99 -2.93 -19.04
C PRO A 204 17.89 -4.36 -18.49
N ALA A 205 18.33 -5.36 -19.26
CA ALA A 205 18.30 -6.76 -18.84
C ALA A 205 19.40 -7.08 -17.80
N CYS A 206 20.65 -6.65 -18.04
CA CYS A 206 21.74 -6.78 -17.06
C CYS A 206 21.41 -6.06 -15.74
N ALA A 207 20.86 -4.85 -15.82
CA ALA A 207 20.47 -4.06 -14.64
C ALA A 207 19.37 -4.76 -13.82
N LYS A 208 18.42 -5.44 -14.48
CA LYS A 208 17.40 -6.25 -13.78
C LYS A 208 18.02 -7.47 -13.08
N LYS A 209 18.95 -8.17 -13.71
CA LYS A 209 19.65 -9.32 -13.09
C LYS A 209 20.43 -8.91 -11.84
N THR A 210 21.17 -7.80 -11.89
CA THR A 210 21.93 -7.31 -10.72
C THR A 210 21.02 -6.86 -9.57
N LYS A 211 19.86 -6.25 -9.86
CA LYS A 211 18.89 -5.89 -8.82
C LYS A 211 18.18 -7.08 -8.18
N ALA A 212 18.09 -8.21 -8.89
CA ALA A 212 17.49 -9.42 -8.37
C ALA A 212 18.44 -10.18 -7.43
N SER A 213 19.72 -10.28 -7.84
CA SER A 213 20.80 -10.99 -7.15
C SER A 213 20.89 -10.65 -5.66
N GLY A 214 20.68 -11.65 -4.79
CA GLY A 214 20.78 -11.51 -3.34
C GLY A 214 19.62 -10.77 -2.68
N SER A 215 18.57 -10.41 -3.42
CA SER A 215 17.39 -9.78 -2.82
C SER A 215 16.67 -10.75 -1.88
N PHE A 216 16.01 -10.21 -0.84
CA PHE A 216 15.18 -11.01 0.10
C PHE A 216 14.15 -11.89 -0.65
N LYS A 217 13.59 -11.36 -1.75
CA LYS A 217 12.64 -12.08 -2.61
C LYS A 217 13.29 -13.22 -3.39
N GLN A 218 14.52 -13.06 -3.83
CA GLN A 218 15.29 -14.13 -4.47
C GLN A 218 15.64 -15.23 -3.46
N ARG A 219 16.14 -14.87 -2.26
CA ARG A 219 16.40 -15.82 -1.16
C ARG A 219 15.15 -16.63 -0.80
N CYS A 220 13.98 -15.98 -0.72
CA CYS A 220 12.70 -16.66 -0.53
C CYS A 220 12.42 -17.69 -1.63
N ARG A 221 12.67 -17.34 -2.89
CA ARG A 221 12.45 -18.23 -4.04
C ARG A 221 13.40 -19.43 -4.02
N GLU A 222 14.68 -19.21 -3.73
CA GLU A 222 15.71 -20.25 -3.66
C GLU A 222 15.43 -21.26 -2.56
N LEU A 223 14.99 -20.78 -1.38
CA LEU A 223 14.64 -21.62 -0.23
C LEU A 223 13.21 -22.18 -0.29
N GLY A 224 12.44 -21.91 -1.36
CA GLY A 224 11.05 -22.36 -1.47
C GLY A 224 10.09 -21.75 -0.44
N ILE A 225 10.44 -20.60 0.15
CA ILE A 225 9.65 -19.91 1.18
C ILE A 225 8.72 -18.88 0.53
N ASP A 226 7.46 -18.83 0.98
CA ASP A 226 6.50 -17.81 0.51
C ASP A 226 6.96 -16.39 0.89
N TYR A 227 7.16 -15.55 -0.14
CA TYR A 227 7.69 -14.20 0.01
C TYR A 227 6.84 -13.30 0.92
N TRP A 228 5.51 -13.32 0.76
CA TRP A 228 4.63 -12.44 1.53
C TRP A 228 4.60 -12.82 3.00
N ARG A 229 4.70 -14.12 3.29
CA ARG A 229 4.79 -14.63 4.64
C ARG A 229 6.12 -14.30 5.31
N ALA A 230 7.23 -14.45 4.59
CA ALA A 230 8.54 -14.03 5.06
C ALA A 230 8.59 -12.52 5.33
N LEU A 231 7.98 -11.72 4.44
CA LEU A 231 7.88 -10.27 4.61
C LEU A 231 7.12 -9.87 5.87
N LYS A 232 5.94 -10.47 6.13
CA LYS A 232 5.17 -10.19 7.36
C LYS A 232 5.93 -10.54 8.63
N ARG A 233 6.75 -11.61 8.61
CA ARG A 233 7.59 -12.00 9.75
C ARG A 233 8.68 -10.95 10.00
N ARG A 234 9.30 -10.47 8.93
CA ARG A 234 10.29 -9.39 8.98
C ARG A 234 9.69 -8.09 9.51
N GLU A 235 8.51 -7.71 9.04
CA GLU A 235 7.76 -6.55 9.53
C GLU A 235 7.36 -6.68 11.00
N ALA A 236 7.13 -7.90 11.48
CA ALA A 236 6.88 -8.21 12.89
C ALA A 236 8.16 -8.25 13.75
N GLY A 237 9.33 -7.87 13.21
CA GLY A 237 10.59 -7.78 13.96
C GLY A 237 11.40 -9.08 14.03
N MET A 238 11.02 -10.13 13.29
CA MET A 238 11.80 -11.37 13.21
C MET A 238 13.04 -11.17 12.34
N SER A 239 14.20 -11.65 12.80
CA SER A 239 15.45 -11.54 12.05
C SER A 239 15.46 -12.41 10.78
N ASP A 240 16.24 -12.00 9.77
CA ASP A 240 16.32 -12.73 8.50
C ASP A 240 16.87 -14.16 8.73
N GLU A 241 17.78 -14.37 9.68
CA GLU A 241 18.31 -15.69 10.04
C GLU A 241 17.18 -16.62 10.54
N LYS A 242 16.30 -16.12 11.41
CA LYS A 242 15.15 -16.88 11.91
C LYS A 242 14.09 -17.13 10.84
N ILE A 243 13.90 -16.19 9.92
CA ILE A 243 12.92 -16.32 8.82
C ILE A 243 13.33 -17.43 7.85
N PHE A 244 14.64 -17.58 7.62
CA PHE A 244 15.22 -18.51 6.64
C PHE A 244 15.78 -19.80 7.25
N ALA A 245 15.71 -19.99 8.58
CA ALA A 245 16.15 -21.21 9.24
C ALA A 245 15.30 -22.44 8.81
N GLU A 246 15.98 -23.55 8.51
CA GLU A 246 15.33 -24.85 8.31
C GLU A 246 14.68 -25.31 9.62
N GLY A 247 13.37 -25.58 9.59
CA GLY A 247 12.65 -26.12 10.75
C GLY A 247 11.66 -25.18 11.45
N TYR A 248 11.35 -23.99 10.92
CA TYR A 248 10.20 -23.21 11.43
C TYR A 248 8.86 -23.85 11.00
N VAL A 249 8.51 -24.95 11.68
CA VAL A 249 7.34 -25.78 11.41
C VAL A 249 6.06 -25.03 11.81
N ARG A 250 5.00 -25.30 11.04
CA ARG A 250 3.65 -24.74 11.16
C ARG A 250 3.02 -25.14 12.51
N GLY A 251 3.45 -24.54 13.62
CA GLY A 251 2.95 -24.86 14.97
C GLY A 251 3.74 -24.24 16.12
N ASP A 252 5.02 -23.92 15.93
CA ASP A 252 5.91 -23.44 17.02
C ASP A 252 5.81 -21.93 17.25
N ARG A 253 4.59 -21.39 17.26
CA ARG A 253 4.39 -20.04 17.76
C ARG A 253 4.49 -20.12 19.28
N GLU A 254 5.51 -19.48 19.84
CA GLU A 254 5.50 -19.09 21.25
C GLU A 254 4.24 -18.26 21.48
N THR A 255 3.29 -18.81 22.23
CA THR A 255 2.16 -18.05 22.72
C THR A 255 2.54 -17.45 24.08
N PRO A 256 2.05 -16.25 24.43
CA PRO A 256 2.41 -15.58 25.69
C PRO A 256 2.00 -16.33 26.96
N THR A 257 1.37 -17.50 26.84
CA THR A 257 0.98 -18.36 27.95
C THR A 257 1.54 -19.75 27.67
N ALA A 258 2.77 -20.00 28.12
CA ALA A 258 3.35 -21.33 28.11
C ALA A 258 2.49 -22.26 28.98
N LEU A 259 2.33 -23.51 28.52
CA LEU A 259 1.54 -24.52 29.21
C LEU A 259 2.47 -25.52 29.89
N THR A 260 2.40 -25.62 31.22
CA THR A 260 3.12 -26.66 31.96
C THR A 260 2.23 -27.89 32.09
N VAL A 261 2.74 -29.05 31.71
CA VAL A 261 2.08 -30.35 31.90
C VAL A 261 3.12 -31.33 32.42
N TYR A 262 2.85 -31.99 33.56
CA TYR A 262 3.80 -32.90 34.23
C TYR A 262 5.18 -32.26 34.52
N GLY A 263 5.19 -30.97 34.86
CA GLY A 263 6.42 -30.23 35.15
C GLY A 263 7.27 -29.85 33.92
N VAL A 264 6.85 -30.21 32.70
CA VAL A 264 7.51 -29.78 31.45
C VAL A 264 6.75 -28.59 30.86
N SER A 265 7.47 -27.52 30.54
CA SER A 265 6.90 -26.29 29.93
C SER A 265 6.87 -26.40 28.42
N TYR A 266 5.68 -26.26 27.84
CA TYR A 266 5.45 -26.28 26.40
C TYR A 266 5.07 -24.89 25.89
N PRO A 267 5.68 -24.41 24.77
CA PRO A 267 5.36 -23.12 24.14
C PRO A 267 3.88 -22.91 23.78
N ASN A 268 3.15 -24.00 23.49
CA ASN A 268 1.73 -24.02 23.22
C ASN A 268 1.14 -25.43 23.35
N ILE A 269 -0.20 -25.51 23.37
CA ILE A 269 -0.95 -26.76 23.53
C ILE A 269 -0.79 -27.75 22.36
N GLU A 270 -0.53 -27.26 21.14
CA GLU A 270 -0.35 -28.13 19.96
C GLU A 270 0.95 -28.93 20.06
N LEU A 271 2.03 -28.29 20.53
CA LEU A 271 3.30 -28.96 20.76
C LEU A 271 3.20 -29.96 21.93
N ALA A 272 2.55 -29.58 23.02
CA ALA A 272 2.27 -30.48 24.14
C ALA A 272 1.47 -31.72 23.68
N CYS A 273 0.43 -31.56 22.85
CA CYS A 273 -0.35 -32.69 22.32
C CYS A 273 0.45 -33.58 21.37
N ARG A 274 1.39 -33.02 20.61
CA ARG A 274 2.26 -33.80 19.71
C ARG A 274 3.23 -34.69 20.48
N VAL A 275 3.74 -34.20 21.61
CA VAL A 275 4.69 -34.93 22.46
C VAL A 275 3.98 -35.94 23.36
N LEU A 276 2.90 -35.52 24.02
CA LEU A 276 2.21 -36.32 25.03
C LEU A 276 1.12 -37.25 24.46
N LEU A 277 0.75 -37.06 23.18
CA LEU A 277 -0.24 -37.88 22.46
C LEU A 277 -1.53 -38.18 23.26
N PRO A 278 -2.21 -37.15 23.79
CA PRO A 278 -3.41 -37.33 24.60
C PRO A 278 -4.58 -37.86 23.77
N THR A 279 -5.55 -38.48 24.44
CA THR A 279 -6.75 -39.05 23.80
C THR A 279 -7.70 -37.98 23.24
N ALA A 280 -7.71 -36.78 23.83
CA ALA A 280 -8.52 -35.65 23.41
C ALA A 280 -7.75 -34.73 22.45
N ASN A 281 -8.46 -34.09 21.50
CA ASN A 281 -7.83 -33.13 20.59
C ASN A 281 -7.46 -31.80 21.30
N PRO A 282 -6.50 -31.02 20.76
CA PRO A 282 -6.01 -29.79 21.40
C PRO A 282 -7.11 -28.77 21.71
N THR A 283 -8.14 -28.68 20.85
CA THR A 283 -9.28 -27.78 21.05
C THR A 283 -10.11 -28.15 22.28
N THR A 284 -10.26 -29.46 22.54
CA THR A 284 -11.04 -30.00 23.66
C THR A 284 -10.28 -29.84 24.97
N ILE A 285 -8.99 -30.19 24.98
CA ILE A 285 -8.10 -30.01 26.14
C ILE A 285 -8.04 -28.53 26.53
N GLY A 286 -7.83 -27.64 25.56
CA GLY A 286 -7.80 -26.20 25.82
C GLY A 286 -9.12 -25.65 26.36
N ARG A 287 -10.26 -26.28 26.03
CA ARG A 287 -11.56 -25.92 26.61
C ARG A 287 -11.65 -26.32 28.08
N TRP A 288 -11.22 -27.54 28.43
CA TRP A 288 -11.23 -28.02 29.81
C TRP A 288 -10.36 -27.15 30.71
N ILE A 289 -9.14 -26.82 30.26
CA ILE A 289 -8.22 -25.95 31.01
C ILE A 289 -8.86 -24.57 31.25
N ARG A 290 -9.48 -23.97 30.22
CA ARG A 290 -10.21 -22.69 30.37
C ARG A 290 -11.42 -22.77 31.31
N SER A 291 -11.98 -23.96 31.49
CA SER A 291 -13.06 -24.21 32.43
C SER A 291 -12.55 -24.52 33.86
N GLY A 292 -11.24 -24.37 34.11
CA GLY A 292 -10.62 -24.54 35.43
C GLY A 292 -10.05 -25.94 35.72
N MET A 293 -9.99 -26.83 34.73
CA MET A 293 -9.35 -28.15 34.88
C MET A 293 -7.83 -28.03 34.88
N ALA A 294 -7.15 -28.80 35.74
CA ALA A 294 -5.69 -28.87 35.74
C ALA A 294 -5.18 -29.42 34.40
N PRO A 295 -4.04 -28.93 33.87
CA PRO A 295 -3.48 -29.41 32.61
C PRO A 295 -3.25 -30.93 32.59
N GLU A 296 -2.75 -31.51 33.67
CA GLU A 296 -2.51 -32.96 33.81
C GLU A 296 -3.81 -33.74 33.65
N GLU A 297 -4.84 -33.35 34.40
CA GLU A 297 -6.17 -33.96 34.34
C GLU A 297 -6.79 -33.80 32.94
N ALA A 298 -6.58 -32.65 32.29
CA ALA A 298 -7.11 -32.39 30.95
C ALA A 298 -6.46 -33.27 29.86
N PHE A 299 -5.18 -33.63 29.99
CA PHE A 299 -4.47 -34.48 29.03
C PHE A 299 -4.78 -35.97 29.21
N GLU A 300 -5.07 -36.43 30.44
CA GLU A 300 -5.45 -37.82 30.73
C GLU A 300 -6.93 -38.10 30.46
N ARG A 301 -7.77 -37.05 30.51
CA ARG A 301 -9.20 -37.19 30.40
C ARG A 301 -9.62 -37.77 29.05
N ILE A 302 -10.26 -38.95 29.10
CA ILE A 302 -10.87 -39.59 27.95
C ILE A 302 -12.06 -38.73 27.49
N PRO A 303 -12.07 -38.23 26.24
CA PRO A 303 -13.24 -37.54 25.70
C PRO A 303 -14.42 -38.52 25.63
N ASN A 304 -15.66 -38.03 25.78
CA ASN A 304 -16.85 -38.90 25.63
C ASN A 304 -16.69 -39.77 24.37
N PRO A 305 -16.90 -41.10 24.43
CA PRO A 305 -16.54 -42.07 23.37
C PRO A 305 -17.32 -41.89 22.05
N GLY A 306 -17.98 -40.74 21.87
CA GLY A 306 -18.96 -40.52 20.83
C GLY A 306 -20.11 -41.51 20.98
N TYR A 307 -20.68 -41.90 19.86
CA TYR A 307 -21.76 -42.87 19.83
C TYR A 307 -21.26 -44.33 19.78
N ALA A 308 -19.94 -44.57 19.74
CA ALA A 308 -19.36 -45.90 19.55
C ALA A 308 -19.65 -46.88 20.71
N ALA A 309 -19.91 -46.34 21.91
CA ALA A 309 -20.31 -47.08 23.10
C ALA A 309 -21.53 -46.43 23.76
N GLY A 310 -22.54 -46.08 22.97
CA GLY A 310 -23.78 -45.52 23.51
C GLY A 310 -24.64 -46.59 24.16
N LEU A 311 -25.45 -46.19 25.14
CA LEU A 311 -26.32 -47.05 25.93
C LEU A 311 -27.77 -46.62 25.75
N ILE A 312 -28.67 -47.60 25.69
CA ILE A 312 -30.10 -47.40 25.94
C ILE A 312 -30.40 -47.92 27.35
N TYR A 313 -31.12 -47.11 28.12
CA TYR A 313 -31.45 -47.43 29.51
C TYR A 313 -32.95 -47.31 29.76
N LEU A 314 -33.43 -48.10 30.72
CA LEU A 314 -34.79 -48.11 31.21
C LEU A 314 -34.81 -47.62 32.66
N VAL A 315 -35.61 -46.61 32.94
CA VAL A 315 -35.95 -46.19 34.30
C VAL A 315 -37.35 -46.69 34.63
N THR A 316 -37.52 -47.36 35.76
CA THR A 316 -38.80 -47.90 36.22
C THR A 316 -39.16 -47.31 37.57
N HIS A 317 -40.36 -46.72 37.67
CA HIS A 317 -40.94 -46.35 38.96
C HIS A 317 -41.50 -47.59 39.65
N VAL A 318 -40.94 -47.95 40.79
CA VAL A 318 -41.17 -49.26 41.44
C VAL A 318 -42.64 -49.44 41.84
N ALA A 319 -43.29 -48.40 42.38
CA ALA A 319 -44.66 -48.51 42.88
C ALA A 319 -45.71 -48.59 41.77
N SER A 320 -45.57 -47.77 40.71
CA SER A 320 -46.60 -47.69 39.65
C SER A 320 -46.34 -48.62 38.45
N GLY A 321 -45.13 -49.15 38.33
CA GLY A 321 -44.68 -49.88 37.13
C GLY A 321 -44.47 -49.01 35.88
N LYS A 322 -44.75 -47.70 35.92
CA LYS A 322 -44.49 -46.77 34.81
C LYS A 322 -43.00 -46.70 34.47
N ARG A 323 -42.70 -46.61 33.17
CA ARG A 323 -41.34 -46.72 32.63
C ARG A 323 -40.94 -45.51 31.79
N TYR A 324 -39.64 -45.30 31.68
CA TYR A 324 -38.98 -44.33 30.81
C TYR A 324 -37.82 -44.99 30.08
N VAL A 325 -37.74 -44.82 28.78
CA VAL A 325 -36.59 -45.23 27.97
C VAL A 325 -35.81 -43.98 27.57
N GLY A 326 -34.48 -44.02 27.69
CA GLY A 326 -33.61 -42.97 27.19
C GLY A 326 -32.32 -43.51 26.60
N LEU A 327 -31.68 -42.69 25.77
CA LEU A 327 -30.33 -42.94 25.26
C LEU A 327 -29.27 -42.07 25.97
N THR A 328 -28.04 -42.58 26.07
CA THR A 328 -26.88 -41.83 26.59
C THR A 328 -25.57 -42.29 25.93
N ILE A 329 -24.59 -41.40 25.86
CA ILE A 329 -23.19 -41.71 25.49
C ILE A 329 -22.24 -41.60 26.69
N GLN A 330 -22.81 -41.40 27.87
CA GLN A 330 -22.12 -41.36 29.16
C GLN A 330 -22.49 -42.61 29.96
N THR A 331 -21.76 -42.90 31.03
CA THR A 331 -22.13 -43.98 31.95
C THR A 331 -23.50 -43.76 32.57
N LEU A 332 -24.13 -44.84 33.03
CA LEU A 332 -25.44 -44.79 33.66
C LEU A 332 -25.43 -43.92 34.91
N GLU A 333 -24.42 -44.02 35.78
CA GLU A 333 -24.33 -43.25 37.02
C GLU A 333 -24.33 -41.74 36.74
N ARG A 334 -23.56 -41.32 35.74
CA ARG A 334 -23.47 -39.92 35.33
C ARG A 334 -24.77 -39.44 34.69
N ARG A 335 -25.41 -40.30 33.90
CA ARG A 335 -26.71 -39.98 33.29
C ARG A 335 -27.81 -39.85 34.35
N TRP A 336 -27.82 -40.71 35.36
CA TRP A 336 -28.75 -40.63 36.49
C TRP A 336 -28.56 -39.35 37.29
N THR A 337 -27.31 -39.03 37.62
CA THR A 337 -26.96 -37.77 38.31
C THR A 337 -27.51 -36.56 37.54
N TYR A 338 -27.41 -36.55 36.21
CA TYR A 338 -27.99 -35.49 35.39
C TYR A 338 -29.52 -35.44 35.46
N HIS A 339 -30.21 -36.60 35.46
CA HIS A 339 -31.66 -36.63 35.67
C HIS A 339 -32.08 -36.02 37.01
N LEU A 340 -31.34 -36.30 38.08
CA LEU A 340 -31.59 -35.72 39.40
C LEU A 340 -31.37 -34.20 39.41
N GLN A 341 -30.32 -33.70 38.74
CA GLN A 341 -30.07 -32.27 38.61
C GLN A 341 -31.20 -31.57 37.83
N GLN A 342 -31.65 -32.15 36.72
CA GLN A 342 -32.78 -31.63 35.94
C GLN A 342 -34.09 -31.67 36.74
N ALA A 343 -34.31 -32.74 37.51
CA ALA A 343 -35.42 -32.80 38.45
C ALA A 343 -35.30 -31.73 39.55
N ARG A 344 -34.12 -31.26 39.95
CA ARG A 344 -33.99 -30.14 40.91
C ARG A 344 -34.11 -28.75 40.25
N ALA A 345 -33.82 -28.63 38.97
CA ALA A 345 -33.86 -27.36 38.24
C ALA A 345 -35.28 -26.82 38.11
N GLY A 346 -35.52 -25.52 38.38
CA GLY A 346 -36.84 -24.88 38.55
C GLY A 346 -37.85 -24.95 37.38
N HIS A 347 -37.60 -25.74 36.35
CA HIS A 347 -38.52 -25.96 35.23
C HIS A 347 -38.47 -27.44 34.79
N VAL A 348 -39.64 -28.11 34.79
CA VAL A 348 -39.84 -29.45 34.23
C VAL A 348 -40.70 -29.37 32.96
N ARG A 349 -40.44 -30.24 31.98
CA ARG A 349 -41.04 -30.17 30.64
C ARG A 349 -42.54 -30.49 30.58
N GLY A 350 -43.08 -31.13 31.61
CA GLY A 350 -44.49 -31.52 31.71
C GLY A 350 -44.78 -32.23 33.04
N ALA A 351 -46.03 -32.19 33.49
CA ALA A 351 -46.46 -32.80 34.76
C ALA A 351 -46.24 -34.33 34.78
N ASP A 352 -46.46 -35.01 33.65
CA ASP A 352 -46.27 -36.46 33.51
C ASP A 352 -44.84 -36.87 33.10
N SER A 353 -43.87 -35.95 33.20
CA SER A 353 -42.50 -36.24 32.80
C SER A 353 -41.74 -37.04 33.87
N LEU A 354 -40.70 -37.77 33.46
CA LEU A 354 -39.80 -38.45 34.41
C LEU A 354 -39.25 -37.48 35.47
N HIS A 355 -38.90 -36.24 35.09
CA HIS A 355 -38.34 -35.27 36.04
C HIS A 355 -39.37 -34.79 37.07
N ALA A 356 -40.63 -34.62 36.67
CA ALA A 356 -41.73 -34.31 37.59
C ALA A 356 -41.98 -35.48 38.54
N ALA A 357 -42.01 -36.72 38.03
CA ALA A 357 -42.18 -37.91 38.85
C ALA A 357 -41.02 -38.12 39.86
N ILE A 358 -39.78 -37.80 39.48
CA ILE A 358 -38.62 -37.83 40.40
C ILE A 358 -38.77 -36.78 41.51
N ARG A 359 -39.29 -35.58 41.19
CA ARG A 359 -39.57 -34.55 42.21
C ARG A 359 -40.64 -35.00 43.19
N GLU A 360 -41.67 -35.66 42.69
CA GLU A 360 -42.84 -36.08 43.47
C GLU A 360 -42.53 -37.27 44.37
N HIS A 361 -41.95 -38.34 43.82
CA HIS A 361 -41.76 -39.61 44.52
C HIS A 361 -40.35 -39.79 45.11
N GLY A 362 -39.41 -38.90 44.78
CA GLY A 362 -38.01 -38.99 45.19
C GLY A 362 -37.19 -40.00 44.38
N SER A 363 -35.86 -39.86 44.40
CA SER A 363 -34.95 -40.67 43.58
C SER A 363 -34.96 -42.16 43.92
N ASN A 364 -35.22 -42.50 45.19
CA ASN A 364 -35.17 -43.89 45.68
C ASN A 364 -36.37 -44.72 45.21
N ALA A 365 -37.41 -44.09 44.66
CA ALA A 365 -38.57 -44.76 44.09
C ALA A 365 -38.33 -45.32 42.67
N PHE A 366 -37.14 -45.09 42.10
CA PHE A 366 -36.81 -45.44 40.72
C PHE A 366 -35.60 -46.38 40.65
N THR A 367 -35.68 -47.34 39.72
CA THR A 367 -34.55 -48.19 39.32
C THR A 367 -34.12 -47.84 37.90
N MET A 368 -32.83 -47.92 37.60
CA MET A 368 -32.30 -47.67 36.26
C MET A 368 -31.37 -48.80 35.82
N VAL A 369 -31.64 -49.36 34.65
CA VAL A 369 -30.85 -50.47 34.08
C VAL A 369 -30.53 -50.21 32.62
N GLN A 370 -29.40 -50.74 32.14
CA GLN A 370 -29.09 -50.80 30.71
C GLN A 370 -29.96 -51.88 30.07
N ILE A 371 -30.56 -51.57 28.92
CA ILE A 371 -31.38 -52.52 28.15
C ILE A 371 -30.84 -52.78 26.74
N ASP A 372 -30.00 -51.89 26.21
CA ASP A 372 -29.38 -52.05 24.89
C ASP A 372 -28.11 -51.20 24.80
N SER A 373 -27.34 -51.38 23.74
CA SER A 373 -26.19 -50.54 23.39
C SER A 373 -26.18 -50.23 21.90
N GLY A 374 -25.46 -49.21 21.49
CA GLY A 374 -25.35 -48.83 20.09
C GLY A 374 -24.04 -48.16 19.76
N THR A 375 -23.70 -48.18 18.47
CA THR A 375 -22.38 -47.76 17.96
C THR A 375 -22.43 -46.47 17.16
N THR A 376 -23.63 -46.02 16.79
CA THR A 376 -23.83 -44.77 16.04
C THR A 376 -25.05 -44.01 16.54
N LYS A 377 -25.10 -42.70 16.26
CA LYS A 377 -26.25 -41.86 16.63
C LYS A 377 -27.57 -42.39 16.09
N VAL A 378 -27.56 -42.76 14.80
CA VAL A 378 -28.77 -43.22 14.10
C VAL A 378 -29.24 -44.56 14.68
N ASP A 379 -28.32 -45.48 14.97
CA ASP A 379 -28.61 -46.76 15.63
C ASP A 379 -29.26 -46.53 17.00
N LEU A 380 -28.68 -45.67 17.84
CA LEU A 380 -29.22 -45.37 19.18
C LEU A 380 -30.58 -44.68 19.13
N GLU A 381 -30.81 -43.77 18.18
CA GLU A 381 -32.12 -43.12 18.00
C GLU A 381 -33.20 -44.11 17.50
N GLN A 382 -32.82 -45.09 16.66
CA GLN A 382 -33.71 -46.16 16.22
C GLN A 382 -34.04 -47.13 17.36
N LYS A 383 -33.03 -47.54 18.14
CA LYS A 383 -33.19 -48.40 19.32
C LYS A 383 -34.01 -47.74 20.42
N GLU A 384 -33.77 -46.46 20.71
CA GLU A 384 -34.60 -45.70 21.67
C GLU A 384 -36.08 -45.73 21.24
N ARG A 385 -36.37 -45.47 19.97
CA ARG A 385 -37.75 -45.52 19.44
C ARG A 385 -38.35 -46.91 19.52
N HIS A 386 -37.56 -47.94 19.17
CA HIS A 386 -37.97 -49.34 19.27
C HIS A 386 -38.39 -49.68 20.70
N TRP A 387 -37.54 -49.36 21.68
CA TRP A 387 -37.79 -49.68 23.09
C TRP A 387 -38.89 -48.84 23.73
N ILE A 388 -39.06 -47.57 23.34
CA ILE A 388 -40.21 -46.75 23.76
C ILE A 388 -41.53 -47.42 23.33
N ASN A 389 -41.58 -47.91 22.09
CA ASN A 389 -42.76 -48.59 21.57
C ASN A 389 -42.96 -49.96 22.23
N ALA A 390 -41.90 -50.77 22.34
CA ALA A 390 -41.95 -52.12 22.91
C ALA A 390 -42.39 -52.12 24.39
N TYR A 391 -41.99 -51.11 25.17
CA TYR A 391 -42.36 -50.99 26.58
C TYR A 391 -43.54 -50.04 26.84
N GLY A 392 -44.14 -49.45 25.80
CA GLY A 392 -45.29 -48.56 25.93
C GLY A 392 -45.02 -47.37 26.85
N THR A 393 -43.84 -46.75 26.78
CA THR A 393 -43.40 -45.77 27.79
C THR A 393 -43.88 -44.34 27.55
N LEU A 394 -44.73 -44.10 26.55
CA LEU A 394 -45.27 -42.78 26.25
C LEU A 394 -46.28 -42.33 27.30
N VAL A 395 -46.29 -41.04 27.62
CA VAL A 395 -47.37 -40.42 28.41
C VAL A 395 -48.72 -40.67 27.72
N PRO A 396 -49.77 -41.08 28.45
CA PRO A 396 -49.88 -41.16 29.92
C PRO A 396 -49.44 -42.50 30.56
N ALA A 397 -49.19 -43.53 29.76
CA ALA A 397 -48.88 -44.89 30.23
C ALA A 397 -47.45 -45.02 30.81
N GLY A 398 -46.52 -44.20 30.36
CA GLY A 398 -45.18 -44.06 30.93
C GLY A 398 -44.74 -42.60 31.07
N TYR A 399 -43.43 -42.36 31.07
CA TYR A 399 -42.84 -41.04 31.32
C TYR A 399 -42.15 -40.40 30.09
N ASN A 400 -42.09 -41.07 28.94
CA ASN A 400 -41.59 -40.49 27.70
C ASN A 400 -42.63 -39.49 27.15
N ILE A 401 -42.25 -38.22 27.04
CA ILE A 401 -43.13 -37.16 26.48
C ILE A 401 -43.22 -37.27 24.94
N SER A 402 -42.20 -37.83 24.31
CA SER A 402 -42.11 -37.98 22.85
C SER A 402 -41.69 -39.39 22.48
N ALA A 403 -42.04 -39.85 21.27
CA ALA A 403 -41.70 -41.16 20.70
C ALA A 403 -40.19 -41.43 20.49
N GLY A 404 -39.31 -40.58 21.02
CA GLY A 404 -37.86 -40.72 20.95
C GLY A 404 -37.25 -40.27 19.62
N GLY A 405 -35.93 -40.45 19.50
CA GLY A 405 -35.17 -40.16 18.29
C GLY A 405 -34.63 -38.73 18.20
N VAL A 406 -34.41 -38.08 19.34
CA VAL A 406 -33.70 -36.80 19.41
C VAL A 406 -32.76 -36.84 20.60
N SER A 407 -31.51 -37.30 20.40
CA SER A 407 -30.48 -37.09 21.42
C SER A 407 -30.40 -35.58 21.72
N GLY A 408 -30.62 -35.19 22.97
CA GLY A 408 -30.74 -33.79 23.41
C GLY A 408 -29.83 -32.83 22.65
N GLY A 409 -30.43 -32.01 21.78
CA GLY A 409 -29.69 -31.06 20.94
C GLY A 409 -30.61 -30.40 19.92
N SER A 410 -31.02 -29.17 20.24
CA SER A 410 -31.80 -28.25 19.42
C SER A 410 -33.24 -28.68 19.06
N ASN A 411 -34.22 -27.94 19.57
CA ASN A 411 -35.49 -27.76 18.87
C ASN A 411 -35.14 -27.50 17.40
N ARG A 412 -35.70 -28.29 16.48
CA ARG A 412 -35.57 -28.02 15.05
C ARG A 412 -36.20 -26.65 14.83
N LYS A 413 -35.38 -25.61 14.74
CA LYS A 413 -35.88 -24.26 14.50
C LYS A 413 -36.42 -24.26 13.07
N PRO A 414 -37.73 -24.00 12.86
CA PRO A 414 -38.23 -23.79 11.53
C PRO A 414 -37.50 -22.59 10.94
N VAL A 415 -37.07 -22.71 9.68
CA VAL A 415 -36.36 -21.65 8.96
C VAL A 415 -37.14 -21.34 7.71
N THR A 416 -37.48 -20.07 7.51
CA THR A 416 -38.13 -19.61 6.29
C THR A 416 -37.07 -19.11 5.31
N ILE A 417 -37.08 -19.63 4.08
CA ILE A 417 -36.17 -19.25 2.99
C ILE A 417 -36.99 -19.14 1.72
N ASP A 418 -36.82 -18.05 0.95
CA ASP A 418 -37.58 -17.79 -0.27
C ASP A 418 -39.11 -17.86 -0.09
N GLY A 419 -39.61 -17.48 1.10
CA GLY A 419 -41.04 -17.58 1.45
C GLY A 419 -41.53 -19.00 1.82
N GLN A 420 -40.69 -20.03 1.72
CA GLN A 420 -41.01 -21.40 2.09
C GLN A 420 -40.50 -21.73 3.50
N GLN A 421 -41.37 -22.31 4.35
CA GLN A 421 -40.97 -22.82 5.67
C GLN A 421 -40.33 -24.20 5.55
N PHE A 422 -39.16 -24.36 6.18
CA PHE A 422 -38.47 -25.64 6.31
C PHE A 422 -38.50 -26.13 7.76
N PRO A 423 -38.72 -27.43 8.00
CA PRO A 423 -38.82 -28.00 9.34
C PRO A 423 -37.49 -28.01 10.11
N SER A 424 -36.36 -27.77 9.44
CA SER A 424 -35.04 -27.68 10.08
C SER A 424 -34.04 -26.89 9.23
N VAL A 425 -32.96 -26.44 9.88
CA VAL A 425 -31.78 -25.85 9.22
C VAL A 425 -31.18 -26.82 8.18
N GLU A 426 -31.14 -28.12 8.49
CA GLU A 426 -30.59 -29.14 7.58
C GLU A 426 -31.43 -29.25 6.30
N ALA A 427 -32.76 -29.28 6.42
CA ALA A 427 -33.68 -29.33 5.29
C ALA A 427 -33.56 -28.09 4.40
N ALA A 428 -33.46 -26.92 5.01
CA ALA A 428 -33.18 -25.65 4.35
C ALA A 428 -31.83 -25.67 3.59
N VAL A 429 -30.76 -26.20 4.20
CA VAL A 429 -29.42 -26.29 3.58
C VAL A 429 -29.43 -27.21 2.36
N ILE A 430 -30.08 -28.36 2.44
CA ILE A 430 -30.21 -29.29 1.32
C ILE A 430 -30.93 -28.61 0.16
N GLN A 431 -32.02 -27.89 0.45
CA GLN A 431 -32.77 -27.18 -0.59
C GLN A 431 -31.97 -26.05 -1.23
N ILE A 432 -31.25 -25.23 -0.43
CA ILE A 432 -30.36 -24.19 -0.96
C ILE A 432 -29.25 -24.80 -1.82
N SER A 433 -28.65 -25.90 -1.38
CA SER A 433 -27.58 -26.59 -2.11
C SER A 433 -28.05 -27.02 -3.50
N LYS A 434 -29.23 -27.65 -3.59
CA LYS A 434 -29.85 -28.07 -4.85
C LYS A 434 -30.27 -26.88 -5.70
N SER A 435 -31.02 -25.92 -5.14
CA SER A 435 -31.59 -24.82 -5.91
C SER A 435 -30.56 -23.81 -6.42
N ARG A 436 -29.42 -23.67 -5.73
CA ARG A 436 -28.34 -22.73 -6.10
C ARG A 436 -27.12 -23.42 -6.70
N GLY A 437 -27.11 -24.75 -6.83
CA GLY A 437 -26.00 -25.51 -7.40
C GLY A 437 -24.68 -25.35 -6.62
N ILE A 438 -24.74 -25.35 -5.29
CA ILE A 438 -23.59 -25.18 -4.40
C ILE A 438 -23.44 -26.35 -3.44
N SER A 439 -22.24 -26.58 -2.88
CA SER A 439 -22.02 -27.67 -1.92
C SER A 439 -22.82 -27.47 -0.63
N LEU A 440 -23.15 -28.56 0.07
CA LEU A 440 -23.82 -28.53 1.37
C LEU A 440 -23.06 -27.66 2.38
N HIS A 441 -21.72 -27.69 2.35
CA HIS A 441 -20.89 -26.85 3.19
C HIS A 441 -21.08 -25.35 2.88
N ALA A 442 -21.10 -24.98 1.60
CA ALA A 442 -21.32 -23.61 1.17
C ALA A 442 -22.74 -23.13 1.49
N ALA A 443 -23.76 -23.97 1.27
CA ALA A 443 -25.14 -23.67 1.62
C ALA A 443 -25.32 -23.44 3.13
N LYS A 444 -24.70 -24.28 3.97
CA LYS A 444 -24.69 -24.14 5.43
C LYS A 444 -24.04 -22.83 5.88
N ALA A 445 -22.91 -22.47 5.28
CA ALA A 445 -22.24 -21.20 5.56
C ALA A 445 -23.09 -19.99 5.13
N ARG A 446 -23.67 -20.02 3.92
CA ARG A 446 -24.51 -18.93 3.40
C ARG A 446 -25.75 -18.71 4.26
N LEU A 447 -26.41 -19.79 4.70
CA LEU A 447 -27.54 -19.71 5.62
C LEU A 447 -27.13 -19.10 6.97
N ARG A 448 -25.99 -19.53 7.54
CA ARG A 448 -25.47 -19.01 8.82
C ARG A 448 -25.18 -17.51 8.78
N PHE A 449 -24.69 -16.99 7.66
CA PHE A 449 -24.31 -15.59 7.51
C PHE A 449 -25.39 -14.71 6.87
N GLY A 450 -26.60 -15.24 6.60
CA GLY A 450 -27.67 -14.47 5.94
C GLY A 450 -27.33 -14.05 4.50
N ARG A 451 -26.48 -14.82 3.81
CA ARG A 451 -25.96 -14.52 2.46
C ARG A 451 -26.53 -15.47 1.41
N ILE A 452 -27.85 -15.68 1.44
CA ILE A 452 -28.55 -16.67 0.61
C ILE A 452 -28.59 -16.20 -0.86
N ASP A 453 -28.82 -14.88 -1.08
CA ASP A 453 -28.97 -14.29 -2.41
C ASP A 453 -27.68 -13.71 -3.01
N VAL A 454 -26.52 -14.03 -2.42
CA VAL A 454 -25.24 -13.55 -2.92
C VAL A 454 -24.86 -14.31 -4.19
N LYS A 455 -24.97 -13.63 -5.33
CA LYS A 455 -24.54 -14.15 -6.64
C LYS A 455 -23.08 -14.62 -6.56
N THR A 456 -22.81 -15.78 -7.19
CA THR A 456 -21.45 -16.30 -7.31
C THR A 456 -20.55 -15.23 -7.95
N PRO A 457 -19.37 -14.92 -7.38
CA PRO A 457 -18.45 -13.98 -8.01
C PRO A 457 -18.12 -14.45 -9.43
N ALA A 458 -18.23 -13.56 -10.41
CA ALA A 458 -17.87 -13.88 -11.79
C ALA A 458 -16.42 -14.40 -11.85
N LYS A 459 -16.17 -15.39 -12.73
CA LYS A 459 -14.84 -15.98 -12.91
C LYS A 459 -13.84 -14.89 -13.30
N LYS A 460 -12.55 -15.14 -13.03
CA LYS A 460 -11.47 -14.20 -13.33
C LYS A 460 -11.43 -13.95 -14.85
N GLY A 461 -11.83 -12.75 -15.29
CA GLY A 461 -11.90 -12.35 -16.70
C GLY A 461 -13.33 -12.07 -17.20
N GLU A 462 -14.34 -12.68 -16.58
CA GLU A 462 -15.76 -12.50 -16.95
C GLU A 462 -16.45 -11.38 -16.16
N SER A 463 -15.78 -10.83 -15.15
CA SER A 463 -16.33 -9.75 -14.33
C SER A 463 -16.25 -8.40 -15.04
N LEU A 464 -17.41 -7.91 -15.51
CA LEU A 464 -17.53 -6.56 -16.07
C LEU A 464 -17.04 -5.46 -15.11
N VAL A 465 -17.15 -5.69 -13.79
CA VAL A 465 -16.71 -4.81 -12.69
C VAL A 465 -15.21 -4.47 -12.73
N LYS A 466 -14.38 -5.27 -13.40
CA LYS A 466 -12.93 -5.02 -13.52
C LYS A 466 -12.50 -4.45 -14.87
N THR A 467 -13.44 -4.28 -15.80
CA THR A 467 -13.13 -3.80 -17.14
C THR A 467 -12.74 -2.31 -17.16
N PRO A 468 -11.97 -1.86 -18.16
CA PRO A 468 -11.67 -0.44 -18.35
C PRO A 468 -12.93 0.44 -18.43
N ALA A 469 -13.97 -0.02 -19.13
CA ALA A 469 -15.25 0.70 -19.22
C ALA A 469 -15.92 0.88 -17.84
N TYR A 470 -16.00 -0.17 -17.03
CA TYR A 470 -16.57 -0.08 -15.68
C TYR A 470 -15.78 0.86 -14.78
N LYS A 471 -14.45 0.84 -14.88
CA LYS A 471 -13.60 1.77 -14.12
C LYS A 471 -13.81 3.23 -14.54
N ALA A 472 -14.09 3.48 -15.83
CA ALA A 472 -14.44 4.82 -16.29
C ALA A 472 -15.82 5.24 -15.77
N TRP A 473 -16.84 4.40 -15.97
CA TRP A 473 -18.20 4.63 -15.46
C TRP A 473 -18.22 4.92 -13.96
N SER A 474 -17.61 4.05 -13.15
CA SER A 474 -17.57 4.21 -11.69
C SER A 474 -16.90 5.52 -11.27
N ARG A 475 -15.84 5.96 -11.96
CA ARG A 475 -15.21 7.27 -11.70
C ARG A 475 -16.13 8.44 -12.04
N ILE A 476 -16.87 8.37 -13.14
CA ILE A 476 -17.80 9.42 -13.54
C ILE A 476 -18.94 9.53 -12.54
N VAL A 477 -19.59 8.40 -12.22
CA VAL A 477 -20.68 8.35 -11.25
C VAL A 477 -20.24 8.87 -9.89
N HIS A 478 -19.07 8.45 -9.39
CA HIS A 478 -18.53 8.99 -8.14
C HIS A 478 -18.13 10.47 -8.23
N GLY A 479 -17.53 10.90 -9.34
CA GLY A 479 -17.10 12.29 -9.56
C GLY A 479 -18.25 13.26 -9.82
N VAL A 480 -19.44 12.78 -10.17
CA VAL A 480 -20.60 13.63 -10.46
C VAL A 480 -21.68 13.56 -9.37
N LEU A 481 -21.93 12.38 -8.79
CA LEU A 481 -23.04 12.22 -7.84
C LEU A 481 -22.60 12.30 -6.37
N ASN A 482 -21.31 12.09 -6.08
CA ASN A 482 -20.81 12.15 -4.70
C ASN A 482 -20.05 13.46 -4.44
N GLN A 483 -20.74 14.43 -3.85
CA GLN A 483 -20.17 15.73 -3.48
C GLN A 483 -18.98 15.65 -2.51
N LYS A 484 -18.83 14.54 -1.77
CA LYS A 484 -17.72 14.30 -0.84
C LYS A 484 -16.51 13.63 -1.51
N ALA A 485 -16.62 13.22 -2.77
CA ALA A 485 -15.51 12.61 -3.48
C ALA A 485 -14.41 13.63 -3.77
N LYS A 486 -13.15 13.20 -3.67
CA LYS A 486 -11.99 14.04 -3.99
C LYS A 486 -12.02 14.58 -5.43
N ASP A 487 -12.56 13.78 -6.34
CA ASP A 487 -12.62 14.09 -7.78
C ASP A 487 -14.02 14.61 -8.18
N TYR A 488 -14.79 15.17 -7.23
CA TYR A 488 -16.11 15.75 -7.50
C TYR A 488 -16.00 16.95 -8.45
N ILE A 489 -16.89 17.02 -9.44
CA ILE A 489 -16.94 18.10 -10.43
C ILE A 489 -18.22 18.92 -10.23
N PRO A 490 -18.15 20.10 -9.58
CA PRO A 490 -19.32 20.94 -9.34
C PRO A 490 -20.00 21.39 -10.63
N GLY A 491 -21.33 21.36 -10.67
CA GLY A 491 -22.14 21.92 -11.76
C GLY A 491 -22.20 21.09 -13.04
N VAL A 492 -21.61 19.88 -13.06
CA VAL A 492 -21.60 18.99 -14.23
C VAL A 492 -22.57 17.83 -14.00
N GLY A 493 -23.56 17.69 -14.88
CA GLY A 493 -24.55 16.61 -14.81
C GLY A 493 -24.09 15.31 -15.47
N LEU A 494 -24.78 14.21 -15.16
CA LEU A 494 -24.65 12.91 -15.81
C LEU A 494 -25.95 12.57 -16.53
N PHE A 495 -25.86 12.04 -17.74
CA PHE A 495 -27.01 11.50 -18.47
C PHE A 495 -27.68 10.40 -17.63
N GLU A 496 -28.94 10.61 -17.28
CA GLU A 496 -29.64 9.80 -16.28
C GLU A 496 -29.58 8.28 -16.56
N PRO A 497 -29.73 7.80 -17.80
CA PRO A 497 -29.59 6.37 -18.11
C PRO A 497 -28.19 5.81 -17.82
N TRP A 498 -27.14 6.63 -17.87
CA TRP A 498 -25.77 6.21 -17.51
C TRP A 498 -25.55 6.05 -16.00
N ARG A 499 -26.57 6.27 -15.16
CA ARG A 499 -26.53 5.79 -13.77
C ARG A 499 -26.52 4.28 -13.66
N ASP A 500 -27.00 3.58 -14.70
CA ASP A 500 -26.86 2.15 -14.83
C ASP A 500 -25.65 1.81 -15.73
N PHE A 501 -24.85 0.83 -15.30
CA PHE A 501 -23.65 0.45 -16.04
C PHE A 501 -23.96 -0.24 -17.37
N GLN A 502 -25.05 -1.01 -17.47
CA GLN A 502 -25.37 -1.72 -18.72
C GLN A 502 -25.72 -0.73 -19.83
N THR A 503 -26.47 0.31 -19.48
CA THR A 503 -26.84 1.37 -20.43
C THR A 503 -25.62 2.18 -20.85
N PHE A 504 -24.77 2.58 -19.90
CA PHE A 504 -23.47 3.19 -20.23
C PHE A 504 -22.63 2.31 -21.15
N PHE A 505 -22.56 1.01 -20.86
CA PHE A 505 -21.73 0.07 -21.62
C PHE A 505 -22.27 -0.16 -23.03
N LYS A 506 -23.59 -0.13 -23.21
CA LYS A 506 -24.24 -0.22 -24.53
C LYS A 506 -23.88 0.97 -25.42
N ASP A 507 -23.86 2.17 -24.85
CA ASP A 507 -23.60 3.40 -25.61
C ASP A 507 -22.10 3.64 -25.85
N VAL A 508 -21.25 3.27 -24.89
CA VAL A 508 -19.83 3.64 -24.86
C VAL A 508 -18.88 2.48 -25.20
N GLY A 509 -19.28 1.24 -24.92
CA GLY A 509 -18.45 0.05 -25.12
C GLY A 509 -17.17 0.01 -24.29
N GLN A 510 -16.28 -0.94 -24.63
CA GLN A 510 -14.89 -0.96 -24.13
C GLN A 510 -14.05 0.07 -24.88
N PRO A 511 -12.97 0.60 -24.27
CA PRO A 511 -12.02 1.39 -25.03
C PRO A 511 -11.48 0.56 -26.21
N PRO A 512 -11.41 1.14 -27.42
CA PRO A 512 -10.87 0.45 -28.59
C PRO A 512 -9.45 -0.07 -28.38
N GLU A 513 -8.62 0.68 -27.63
CA GLU A 513 -7.24 0.33 -27.34
C GLU A 513 -6.90 0.35 -25.83
N PRO A 514 -5.98 -0.51 -25.36
CA PRO A 514 -5.53 -0.50 -23.98
C PRO A 514 -4.90 0.84 -23.57
N GLY A 515 -5.39 1.41 -22.47
CA GLY A 515 -4.81 2.61 -21.87
C GLY A 515 -5.40 3.94 -22.34
N MET A 516 -6.45 3.90 -23.17
CA MET A 516 -7.28 5.07 -23.48
C MET A 516 -8.01 5.62 -22.25
N ALA A 517 -8.34 6.90 -22.30
CA ALA A 517 -9.03 7.65 -21.26
C ALA A 517 -10.37 8.17 -21.79
N PHE A 518 -11.45 7.88 -21.07
CA PHE A 518 -12.76 8.43 -21.36
C PHE A 518 -12.79 9.91 -21.00
N THR A 519 -13.08 10.76 -21.99
CA THR A 519 -12.86 12.21 -21.90
C THR A 519 -14.08 12.96 -22.43
N ARG A 520 -14.49 14.03 -21.73
CA ARG A 520 -15.48 15.00 -22.21
C ARG A 520 -14.88 15.91 -23.28
N LEU A 521 -15.57 16.05 -24.42
CA LEU A 521 -15.18 16.94 -25.52
C LEU A 521 -15.29 18.42 -25.12
N ASP A 522 -16.41 18.78 -24.49
CA ASP A 522 -16.66 20.09 -23.89
C ASP A 522 -16.76 19.96 -22.36
N LYS A 523 -15.91 20.70 -21.65
CA LYS A 523 -15.80 20.67 -20.18
C LYS A 523 -16.91 21.46 -19.49
N SER A 524 -17.56 22.39 -20.18
CA SER A 524 -18.71 23.15 -19.67
C SER A 524 -19.98 22.30 -19.61
N LYS A 525 -20.03 21.23 -20.39
CA LYS A 525 -21.18 20.33 -20.52
C LYS A 525 -21.05 19.06 -19.67
N GLY A 526 -22.19 18.42 -19.43
CA GLY A 526 -22.34 17.16 -18.71
C GLY A 526 -21.70 15.94 -19.38
N PHE A 527 -21.84 14.79 -18.73
CA PHE A 527 -21.49 13.48 -19.30
C PHE A 527 -22.70 12.87 -20.00
N PHE A 528 -22.68 12.85 -21.33
CA PHE A 528 -23.70 12.24 -22.19
C PHE A 528 -23.04 11.73 -23.49
N PRO A 529 -23.70 10.82 -24.25
CA PRO A 529 -23.09 10.11 -25.38
C PRO A 529 -22.37 11.01 -26.39
N GLU A 530 -22.97 12.13 -26.78
CA GLU A 530 -22.45 13.02 -27.83
C GLU A 530 -21.30 13.91 -27.34
N ASN A 531 -21.08 14.03 -26.03
CA ASN A 531 -20.04 14.87 -25.44
C ASN A 531 -18.90 14.06 -24.82
N CYS A 532 -18.89 12.73 -24.95
CA CYS A 532 -17.86 11.89 -24.34
C CYS A 532 -17.30 10.87 -25.31
N VAL A 533 -15.98 10.68 -25.30
CA VAL A 533 -15.32 9.73 -26.19
C VAL A 533 -14.06 9.13 -25.53
N TRP A 534 -13.65 7.95 -26.01
CA TRP A 534 -12.35 7.37 -25.68
C TRP A 534 -11.25 8.07 -26.48
N LEU A 535 -10.27 8.63 -25.78
CA LEU A 535 -9.08 9.25 -26.39
C LEU A 535 -7.81 8.59 -25.85
N THR A 536 -6.74 8.60 -26.63
CA THR A 536 -5.42 8.31 -26.06
C THR A 536 -5.07 9.34 -24.99
N LYS A 537 -4.17 8.99 -24.05
CA LYS A 537 -3.74 9.95 -23.01
C LYS A 537 -3.17 11.24 -23.61
N SER A 538 -2.43 11.12 -24.70
CA SER A 538 -1.83 12.26 -25.42
C SER A 538 -2.89 13.18 -26.06
N GLU A 539 -3.96 12.63 -26.62
CA GLU A 539 -5.08 13.40 -27.18
C GLU A 539 -5.91 14.05 -26.09
N SER A 540 -6.25 13.31 -25.03
CA SER A 540 -6.96 13.85 -23.87
C SER A 540 -6.19 15.01 -23.24
N SER A 541 -4.87 14.89 -23.08
CA SER A 541 -4.02 15.98 -22.58
C SER A 541 -3.98 17.19 -23.51
N ARG A 542 -3.92 17.00 -24.83
CA ARG A 542 -3.98 18.10 -25.81
C ARG A 542 -5.31 18.83 -25.75
N LEU A 543 -6.42 18.09 -25.72
CA LEU A 543 -7.76 18.65 -25.57
C LEU A 543 -7.91 19.46 -24.28
N ASN A 544 -7.42 18.94 -23.15
CA ASN A 544 -7.45 19.65 -21.88
C ASN A 544 -6.58 20.93 -21.91
N ALA A 545 -5.46 20.93 -22.63
CA ALA A 545 -4.59 22.11 -22.75
C ALA A 545 -5.23 23.22 -23.60
N VAL A 546 -5.90 22.86 -24.69
CA VAL A 546 -6.63 23.82 -25.55
C VAL A 546 -7.78 24.48 -24.77
N LEU A 547 -8.55 23.69 -24.01
CA LEU A 547 -9.66 24.21 -23.21
C LEU A 547 -9.20 25.06 -22.01
N ALA A 548 -8.01 24.82 -21.47
CA ALA A 548 -7.41 25.65 -20.42
C ALA A 548 -6.81 26.98 -20.94
N GLY A 549 -6.50 27.06 -22.24
CA GLY A 549 -5.88 28.22 -22.88
C GLY A 549 -6.85 29.29 -23.41
N GLY A 550 -8.17 29.09 -23.27
CA GLY A 550 -9.21 29.98 -23.82
C GLY A 550 -9.52 31.24 -23.00
N THR A 551 -8.91 31.43 -21.83
CA THR A 551 -9.08 32.65 -21.02
C THR A 551 -7.82 33.50 -21.01
N VAL A 552 -7.95 34.69 -21.60
CA VAL A 552 -7.04 35.85 -21.62
C VAL A 552 -5.97 35.87 -22.74
N LYS A 553 -6.37 36.43 -23.89
CA LYS A 553 -5.70 37.63 -24.45
C LYS A 553 -6.76 38.55 -25.03
N LYS A 554 -7.12 39.57 -24.26
CA LYS A 554 -7.73 40.80 -24.77
C LYS A 554 -6.60 41.52 -25.50
N GLU A 555 -6.68 41.59 -26.82
CA GLU A 555 -5.94 42.60 -27.57
C GLU A 555 -6.47 43.97 -27.11
N ILE A 556 -5.57 44.79 -26.59
CA ILE A 556 -5.77 46.22 -26.47
C ILE A 556 -4.65 46.82 -27.32
N GLY A 557 -5.06 47.38 -28.46
CA GLY A 557 -4.35 48.48 -29.09
C GLY A 557 -4.56 49.76 -28.31
#